data_AF-A0A192GZI2-F1
#
_entry.id   AF-A0A192GZI2-F1
#
_cell.length_a   1.000
_cell.length_b   1.000
_cell.length_c   1.000
_cell.angle_alpha   90.00
_cell.angle_beta   90.00
_cell.angle_gamma   90.00
#
_symmetry.space_group_name_H-M   'P 1'
#
loop_
_entity.id
_entity.type
_entity.pdbx_description
1 polymer ?
#
loop_
_entity_poly.entity_id
_entity_poly.type
_entity_poly.pdbx_seq_one_letter_code
_entity_poly.pdbx_strand_id
1 'polypeptide(L)'
;MLTKMEILALSLANNQNSHYQLNQPFWWLHYRVDPKTYLTDLVTQGYLTITKDPLIVLPHYTVAQLKTFLRFEGLKISGRKADLVRRINQQCEPRLIGQTFSLQFYQVTELGAQILRQNSYLRIIHNHYAPGIIDYKQAGLIKLPHSGLSERETIMQLLVAADEQAVDTGYWSRRYLVAHLTFQNNYEWRRYGSALSGLLQSIAIELAGLSMAQPNFNLEQLLRQHDVLDYRLTYYKIEDYYVVVLKQLMTEFNLTLPDILANFSQLRKQLRLPFQLFSDQEMDQIIGYSLAGDELQLQHLYGQAQQNWNKKMGQ
;
A
#
# COMPACT_ATOMS: atom_id res chain seq x y z
N MET A 1 9.49 29.14 0.45
CA MET A 1 8.61 28.16 1.12
C MET A 1 8.62 26.92 0.24
N LEU A 2 8.92 25.73 0.77
CA LEU A 2 9.04 24.51 -0.03
C LEU A 2 7.67 24.02 -0.50
N THR A 3 7.60 23.52 -1.72
CA THR A 3 6.45 22.80 -2.28
C THR A 3 6.34 21.40 -1.67
N LYS A 4 5.16 20.77 -1.81
CA LYS A 4 4.95 19.38 -1.37
C LYS A 4 5.96 18.40 -1.97
N MET A 5 6.35 18.62 -3.24
CA MET A 5 7.28 17.74 -3.95
C MET A 5 8.72 17.92 -3.47
N GLU A 6 9.13 19.15 -3.16
CA GLU A 6 10.45 19.42 -2.56
C GLU A 6 10.54 18.85 -1.14
N ILE A 7 9.46 18.91 -0.35
CA ILE A 7 9.42 18.30 0.99
C ILE A 7 9.48 16.76 0.89
N LEU A 8 8.81 16.15 -0.11
CA LEU A 8 8.94 14.72 -0.37
C LEU A 8 10.37 14.36 -0.78
N ALA A 9 11.00 15.17 -1.64
CA ALA A 9 12.39 14.97 -2.05
C ALA A 9 13.36 15.05 -0.86
N LEU A 10 13.17 16.04 0.03
CA LEU A 10 13.89 16.17 1.30
C LEU A 10 13.76 14.88 2.14
N SER A 11 12.55 14.35 2.25
CA SER A 11 12.25 13.09 2.95
C SER A 11 12.96 11.89 2.32
N LEU A 12 13.01 11.80 0.99
CA LEU A 12 13.62 10.68 0.27
C LEU A 12 15.15 10.72 0.29
N ALA A 13 15.73 11.92 0.26
CA ALA A 13 17.17 12.15 0.25
C ALA A 13 17.83 11.86 1.61
N ASN A 14 17.10 11.93 2.71
CA ASN A 14 17.68 11.73 4.04
C ASN A 14 18.40 10.36 4.14
N ASN A 15 19.65 10.37 4.62
CA ASN A 15 20.52 9.20 4.71
C ASN A 15 20.89 8.55 3.36
N GLN A 16 20.61 9.19 2.23
CA GLN A 16 21.06 8.70 0.93
C GLN A 16 22.49 9.16 0.65
N ASN A 17 23.21 8.40 -0.18
CA ASN A 17 24.53 8.80 -0.66
C ASN A 17 24.42 10.14 -1.43
N SER A 18 25.42 11.00 -1.34
CA SER A 18 25.50 12.27 -2.09
C SER A 18 25.36 12.15 -3.62
N HIS A 19 25.59 10.95 -4.18
CA HIS A 19 25.36 10.66 -5.60
C HIS A 19 23.91 10.24 -5.91
N TYR A 20 23.04 10.16 -4.90
CA TYR A 20 21.64 9.81 -5.06
C TYR A 20 20.95 10.82 -5.98
N GLN A 21 20.13 10.29 -6.88
CA GLN A 21 19.35 11.07 -7.83
C GLN A 21 17.87 10.75 -7.69
N LEU A 22 17.05 11.76 -7.93
CA LEU A 22 15.59 11.65 -7.94
C LEU A 22 15.09 11.17 -9.31
N ASN A 23 15.57 10.02 -9.76
CA ASN A 23 15.28 9.45 -11.09
C ASN A 23 14.14 8.43 -11.08
N GLN A 24 13.42 8.29 -9.97
CA GLN A 24 12.39 7.27 -9.82
C GLN A 24 11.14 7.61 -10.67
N PRO A 25 10.50 6.60 -11.30
CA PRO A 25 9.33 6.81 -12.18
C PRO A 25 8.15 7.57 -11.60
N PHE A 26 7.91 7.46 -10.30
CA PHE A 26 6.76 8.11 -9.68
C PHE A 26 6.79 9.64 -9.82
N TRP A 27 7.96 10.28 -9.98
CA TRP A 27 8.05 11.73 -10.11
C TRP A 27 7.26 12.25 -11.31
N TRP A 28 7.38 11.59 -12.46
CA TRP A 28 6.62 11.97 -13.66
C TRP A 28 5.31 11.20 -13.79
N LEU A 29 5.22 9.95 -13.32
CA LEU A 29 4.00 9.14 -13.44
C LEU A 29 2.90 9.62 -12.50
N HIS A 30 3.23 9.87 -11.23
CA HIS A 30 2.25 10.21 -10.19
C HIS A 30 2.16 11.71 -9.95
N TYR A 31 3.30 12.42 -9.99
CA TYR A 31 3.37 13.82 -9.57
C TYR A 31 3.53 14.82 -10.72
N ARG A 32 3.84 14.35 -11.93
CA ARG A 32 4.02 15.18 -13.13
C ARG A 32 5.07 16.30 -12.94
N VAL A 33 6.16 16.01 -12.22
CA VAL A 33 7.27 16.95 -11.97
C VAL A 33 8.63 16.40 -12.41
N ASP A 34 9.58 17.29 -12.71
CA ASP A 34 11.00 16.97 -12.92
C ASP A 34 11.82 17.46 -11.71
N PRO A 35 12.33 16.55 -10.86
CA PRO A 35 12.98 16.90 -9.59
C PRO A 35 14.49 17.18 -9.71
N LYS A 36 15.03 17.35 -10.92
CA LYS A 36 16.49 17.48 -11.17
C LYS A 36 17.22 18.46 -10.26
N THR A 37 16.62 19.62 -9.97
CA THR A 37 17.30 20.67 -9.17
C THR A 37 17.03 20.56 -7.68
N TYR A 38 16.04 19.76 -7.25
CA TYR A 38 15.55 19.77 -5.87
C TYR A 38 16.65 19.51 -4.84
N LEU A 39 17.54 18.54 -5.07
CA LEU A 39 18.60 18.23 -4.10
C LEU A 39 19.60 19.39 -3.94
N THR A 40 20.00 20.00 -5.06
CA THR A 40 20.89 21.16 -5.05
C THR A 40 20.22 22.34 -4.35
N ASP A 41 18.97 22.63 -4.70
CA ASP A 41 18.19 23.73 -4.11
C ASP A 41 18.00 23.52 -2.60
N LEU A 42 17.69 22.30 -2.15
CA LEU A 42 17.54 21.95 -0.73
C LEU A 42 18.84 22.11 0.06
N VAL A 43 20.00 21.83 -0.56
CA VAL A 43 21.32 22.08 0.06
C VAL A 43 21.60 23.58 0.14
N THR A 44 21.42 24.32 -0.96
CA THR A 44 21.64 25.77 -1.01
C THR A 44 20.73 26.53 -0.03
N GLN A 45 19.49 26.07 0.14
CA GLN A 45 18.53 26.64 1.08
C GLN A 45 18.72 26.16 2.53
N GLY A 46 19.66 25.25 2.79
CA GLY A 46 20.02 24.80 4.14
C GLY A 46 19.06 23.78 4.77
N TYR A 47 18.19 23.14 3.98
CA TYR A 47 17.31 22.05 4.44
C TYR A 47 18.02 20.68 4.44
N LEU A 48 18.97 20.51 3.53
CA LEU A 48 19.89 19.37 3.47
C LEU A 48 21.33 19.84 3.67
N THR A 49 22.16 18.95 4.18
CA THR A 49 23.61 19.08 4.18
C THR A 49 24.26 17.80 3.69
N ILE A 50 25.49 17.91 3.17
CA ILE A 50 26.30 16.76 2.81
C ILE A 50 27.29 16.52 3.95
N THR A 51 27.22 15.36 4.58
CA THR A 51 28.08 14.99 5.71
C THR A 51 29.10 13.93 5.34
N LYS A 52 30.23 13.97 6.06
CA LYS A 52 31.25 12.93 6.14
C LYS A 52 31.36 12.35 7.55
N ASP A 53 30.38 12.62 8.41
CA ASP A 53 30.37 12.15 9.79
C ASP A 53 30.61 10.62 9.82
N PRO A 54 31.69 10.15 10.49
CA PRO A 54 31.99 8.72 10.56
C PRO A 54 30.85 7.88 11.15
N LEU A 55 30.04 8.43 12.06
CA LEU A 55 28.90 7.72 12.63
C LEU A 55 27.82 7.40 11.59
N ILE A 56 27.71 8.25 10.55
CA ILE A 56 26.81 8.04 9.42
C ILE A 56 27.49 7.20 8.34
N VAL A 57 28.74 7.51 8.01
CA VAL A 57 29.45 6.95 6.86
C VAL A 57 29.90 5.49 7.08
N LEU A 58 30.52 5.19 8.22
CA LEU A 58 31.13 3.88 8.49
C LEU A 58 30.14 2.70 8.45
N PRO A 59 28.88 2.83 8.93
CA PRO A 59 27.86 1.80 8.77
C PRO A 59 27.59 1.37 7.33
N HIS A 60 27.95 2.14 6.30
CA HIS A 60 27.76 1.75 4.89
C HIS A 60 28.91 0.93 4.31
N TYR A 61 30.05 0.81 5.00
CA TYR A 61 31.15 -0.04 4.57
C TYR A 61 30.96 -1.50 4.99
N THR A 62 31.60 -2.43 4.29
CA THR A 62 31.55 -3.86 4.62
C THR A 62 32.33 -4.14 5.91
N VAL A 63 31.96 -5.21 6.63
CA VAL A 63 32.70 -5.66 7.83
C VAL A 63 34.17 -5.92 7.50
N ALA A 64 34.47 -6.45 6.31
CA ALA A 64 35.84 -6.69 5.86
C ALA A 64 36.64 -5.39 5.73
N GLN A 65 36.09 -4.35 5.08
CA GLN A 65 36.74 -3.04 4.95
C GLN A 65 37.03 -2.41 6.31
N LEU A 66 36.06 -2.45 7.24
CA LEU A 66 36.24 -1.92 8.60
C LEU A 66 37.34 -2.66 9.37
N LYS A 67 37.39 -4.00 9.26
CA LYS A 67 38.46 -4.81 9.90
C LYS A 67 39.83 -4.54 9.31
N THR A 68 39.92 -4.33 8.00
CA THR A 68 41.18 -3.99 7.33
C THR A 68 41.73 -2.67 7.86
N PHE A 69 40.88 -1.64 7.97
CA PHE A 69 41.27 -0.35 8.54
C PHE A 69 41.69 -0.47 10.01
N LEU A 70 40.91 -1.16 10.85
CA LEU A 70 41.28 -1.39 12.25
C LEU A 70 42.60 -2.15 12.40
N ARG A 71 42.90 -3.11 11.51
CA ARG A 71 44.17 -3.83 11.52
C ARG A 71 45.35 -2.90 11.19
N PHE A 72 45.17 -2.01 10.21
CA PHE A 72 46.17 -1.01 9.84
C PHE A 72 46.48 -0.07 11.01
N GLU A 73 45.45 0.35 11.74
CA GLU A 73 45.57 1.18 12.95
C GLU A 73 46.04 0.41 14.20
N GLY A 74 46.38 -0.89 14.08
CA GLY A 74 46.83 -1.71 15.21
C GLY A 74 45.73 -2.03 16.25
N LEU A 75 44.46 -1.85 15.89
CA LEU A 75 43.32 -2.02 16.79
C LEU A 75 42.68 -3.41 16.69
N LYS A 76 41.95 -3.79 17.74
CA LYS A 76 41.20 -5.05 17.80
C LYS A 76 40.20 -5.15 16.65
N ILE A 77 40.16 -6.28 15.94
CA ILE A 77 39.29 -6.51 14.77
C ILE A 77 38.08 -7.40 15.04
N SER A 78 37.88 -7.87 16.27
CA SER A 78 36.73 -8.69 16.64
C SER A 78 35.50 -7.84 17.01
N GLY A 79 34.31 -8.44 16.92
CA GLY A 79 33.03 -7.83 17.31
C GLY A 79 32.03 -7.78 16.17
N ARG A 80 30.81 -7.31 16.47
CA ARG A 80 29.78 -7.03 15.47
C ARG A 80 30.11 -5.72 14.75
N LYS A 81 29.46 -5.47 13.60
CA LYS A 81 29.71 -4.28 12.77
C LYS A 81 29.61 -2.97 13.57
N ALA A 82 28.59 -2.85 14.43
CA ALA A 82 28.42 -1.67 15.29
C ALA A 82 29.59 -1.46 16.26
N ASP A 83 30.23 -2.52 16.75
CA ASP A 83 31.40 -2.43 17.63
C ASP A 83 32.63 -1.95 16.84
N LEU A 84 32.79 -2.41 15.60
CA LEU A 84 33.87 -1.96 14.72
C LEU A 84 33.72 -0.48 14.38
N VAL A 85 32.52 -0.05 13.98
CA VAL A 85 32.21 1.36 13.70
C VAL A 85 32.51 2.25 14.91
N ARG A 86 32.02 1.86 16.08
CA ARG A 86 32.26 2.60 17.33
C ARG A 86 33.76 2.72 17.64
N ARG A 87 34.51 1.62 17.49
CA ARG A 87 35.96 1.59 17.73
C ARG A 87 36.70 2.53 16.80
N ILE A 88 36.39 2.50 15.51
CA ILE A 88 36.98 3.41 14.51
C ILE A 88 36.68 4.86 14.91
N ASN A 89 35.43 5.18 15.23
CA ASN A 89 35.04 6.56 15.56
C ASN A 89 35.66 7.09 16.86
N GLN A 90 35.93 6.21 17.83
CA GLN A 90 36.44 6.61 19.16
C GLN A 90 37.97 6.62 19.26
N GLN A 91 38.65 5.79 18.46
CA GLN A 91 40.08 5.48 18.67
C GLN A 91 40.96 5.88 17.48
N CYS A 92 40.40 6.22 16.33
CA CYS A 92 41.17 6.60 15.14
C CYS A 92 41.12 8.11 14.90
N GLU A 93 42.16 8.66 14.27
CA GLU A 93 42.21 10.08 13.94
C GLU A 93 41.14 10.43 12.88
N PRO A 94 40.33 11.48 13.08
CA PRO A 94 39.31 11.90 12.10
C PRO A 94 39.84 12.11 10.68
N ARG A 95 41.09 12.59 10.55
CA ARG A 95 41.73 12.81 9.25
C ARG A 95 41.96 11.50 8.50
N LEU A 96 42.47 10.46 9.17
CA LEU A 96 42.72 9.13 8.60
C LEU A 96 41.41 8.45 8.20
N ILE A 97 40.37 8.61 9.03
CA ILE A 97 39.01 8.14 8.71
C ILE A 97 38.53 8.79 7.42
N GLY A 98 38.61 10.12 7.30
CA GLY A 98 38.15 10.86 6.11
C GLY A 98 38.96 10.58 4.83
N GLN A 99 40.22 10.17 4.95
CA GLN A 99 41.05 9.73 3.82
C GLN A 99 40.70 8.33 3.33
N THR A 100 40.37 7.42 4.25
CA THR A 100 40.06 6.02 3.92
C THR A 100 38.61 5.86 3.49
N PHE A 101 37.69 6.56 4.16
CA PHE A 101 36.26 6.44 3.97
C PHE A 101 35.73 7.71 3.29
N SER A 102 35.70 7.69 1.96
CA SER A 102 35.35 8.84 1.11
C SER A 102 33.85 9.02 0.82
N LEU A 103 32.99 8.08 1.23
CA LEU A 103 31.55 8.20 1.02
C LEU A 103 30.99 9.44 1.74
N GLN A 104 29.97 10.03 1.12
CA GLN A 104 29.27 11.20 1.63
C GLN A 104 27.77 10.96 1.54
N PHE A 105 27.03 11.53 2.48
CA PHE A 105 25.59 11.31 2.59
C PHE A 105 24.85 12.63 2.78
N TYR A 106 23.66 12.70 2.21
CA TYR A 106 22.69 13.72 2.55
C TYR A 106 22.19 13.49 3.98
N GLN A 107 22.14 14.57 4.76
CA GLN A 107 21.51 14.63 6.06
C GLN A 107 20.55 15.79 6.09
N VAL A 108 19.38 15.55 6.66
CA VAL A 108 18.41 16.60 6.94
C VAL A 108 18.92 17.47 8.08
N THR A 109 18.91 18.79 7.89
CA THR A 109 19.27 19.76 8.94
C THR A 109 18.13 19.91 9.96
N GLU A 110 18.34 20.60 11.08
CA GLU A 110 17.24 20.86 12.04
C GLU A 110 16.08 21.61 11.37
N LEU A 111 16.38 22.56 10.48
CA LEU A 111 15.39 23.28 9.69
C LEU A 111 14.59 22.32 8.79
N GLY A 112 15.28 21.43 8.07
CA GLY A 112 14.61 20.40 7.27
C GLY A 112 13.78 19.44 8.13
N ALA A 113 14.27 19.05 9.30
CA ALA A 113 13.58 18.15 10.22
C ALA A 113 12.28 18.78 10.74
N GLN A 114 12.29 20.07 11.05
CA GLN A 114 11.08 20.81 11.40
C GLN A 114 10.04 20.78 10.28
N ILE A 115 10.45 21.02 9.04
CA ILE A 115 9.55 20.96 7.88
C ILE A 115 8.96 19.55 7.71
N LEU A 116 9.79 18.50 7.85
CA LEU A 116 9.32 17.12 7.76
C LEU A 116 8.32 16.78 8.88
N ARG A 117 8.55 17.21 10.12
CA ARG A 117 7.61 17.00 11.25
C ARG A 117 6.27 17.66 11.00
N GLN A 118 6.26 18.86 10.41
CA GLN A 118 5.04 19.60 10.08
C GLN A 118 4.29 19.06 8.86
N ASN A 119 4.89 18.15 8.09
CA ASN A 119 4.33 17.62 6.84
C ASN A 119 4.49 16.10 6.75
N SER A 120 4.40 15.38 7.87
CA SER A 120 4.64 13.94 7.96
C SER A 120 3.74 13.12 7.03
N TYR A 121 2.51 13.61 6.79
CA TYR A 121 1.54 13.00 5.88
C TYR A 121 2.07 12.81 4.45
N LEU A 122 3.02 13.65 4.00
CA LEU A 122 3.53 13.58 2.63
C LEU A 122 4.23 12.26 2.35
N ARG A 123 5.04 11.79 3.32
CA ARG A 123 5.74 10.51 3.20
C ARG A 123 4.79 9.33 3.33
N ILE A 124 3.77 9.44 4.19
CA ILE A 124 2.74 8.41 4.35
C ILE A 124 1.99 8.21 3.03
N ILE A 125 1.46 9.29 2.42
CA ILE A 125 0.75 9.21 1.14
C ILE A 125 1.64 8.67 0.03
N HIS A 126 2.92 9.05 0.00
CA HIS A 126 3.86 8.53 -0.99
C HIS A 126 4.05 7.01 -0.88
N ASN A 127 4.27 6.51 0.33
CA ASN A 127 4.50 5.08 0.57
C ASN A 127 3.26 4.22 0.26
N HIS A 128 2.06 4.80 0.37
CA HIS A 128 0.77 4.11 0.22
C HIS A 128 -0.01 4.58 -1.02
N TYR A 129 0.67 5.15 -2.00
CA TYR A 129 0.03 5.86 -3.10
C TYR A 129 -0.97 4.98 -3.87
N ALA A 130 -2.22 5.42 -3.93
CA ALA A 130 -3.28 4.82 -4.73
C ALA A 130 -4.04 5.96 -5.44
N PRO A 131 -4.02 6.04 -6.78
CA PRO A 131 -4.53 7.18 -7.51
C PRO A 131 -6.03 7.36 -7.26
N GLY A 132 -6.43 8.58 -6.90
CA GLY A 132 -7.79 8.91 -6.54
C GLY A 132 -8.25 8.33 -5.19
N ILE A 133 -7.41 7.69 -4.40
CA ILE A 133 -7.79 7.14 -3.08
C ILE A 133 -6.80 7.64 -2.02
N ILE A 134 -5.55 7.26 -2.14
CA ILE A 134 -4.45 7.71 -1.28
C ILE A 134 -3.52 8.56 -2.15
N ASP A 135 -3.88 9.82 -2.36
CA ASP A 135 -3.06 10.78 -3.07
C ASP A 135 -3.17 12.20 -2.50
N TYR A 136 -2.32 13.11 -2.98
CA TYR A 136 -2.30 14.49 -2.51
C TYR A 136 -3.51 15.32 -2.92
N LYS A 137 -4.26 14.89 -3.95
CA LYS A 137 -5.49 15.55 -4.38
C LYS A 137 -6.60 15.22 -3.39
N GLN A 138 -6.78 13.95 -3.05
CA GLN A 138 -7.72 13.49 -2.04
C GLN A 138 -7.42 14.12 -0.67
N ALA A 139 -6.15 14.13 -0.26
CA ALA A 139 -5.74 14.79 0.98
C ALA A 139 -6.10 16.29 1.00
N GLY A 140 -5.99 16.97 -0.15
CA GLY A 140 -6.42 18.35 -0.30
C GLY A 140 -7.94 18.53 -0.23
N LEU A 141 -8.71 17.65 -0.86
CA LEU A 141 -10.19 17.68 -0.85
C LEU A 141 -10.74 17.56 0.58
N ILE A 142 -10.16 16.67 1.39
CA ILE A 142 -10.62 16.44 2.77
C ILE A 142 -9.95 17.37 3.79
N LYS A 143 -9.09 18.29 3.34
CA LYS A 143 -8.27 19.16 4.21
C LYS A 143 -7.53 18.36 5.29
N LEU A 144 -6.89 17.27 4.89
CA LEU A 144 -6.18 16.37 5.79
C LEU A 144 -5.15 17.16 6.62
N PRO A 145 -5.12 17.01 7.96
CA PRO A 145 -4.10 17.63 8.80
C PRO A 145 -2.68 17.30 8.32
N HIS A 146 -1.83 18.32 8.23
CA HIS A 146 -0.45 18.13 7.73
C HIS A 146 0.46 17.37 8.72
N SER A 147 0.10 17.35 10.01
CA SER A 147 0.86 16.68 11.07
C SER A 147 -0.05 16.22 12.21
N GLY A 148 0.48 15.37 13.08
CA GLY A 148 -0.21 14.91 14.29
C GLY A 148 -1.06 13.66 14.09
N LEU A 149 -1.27 13.23 12.85
CA LEU A 149 -1.87 11.93 12.53
C LEU A 149 -0.79 10.85 12.43
N SER A 150 -1.11 9.68 12.96
CA SER A 150 -0.36 8.45 12.66
C SER A 150 -0.56 8.04 11.20
N GLU A 151 0.31 7.14 10.72
CA GLU A 151 0.18 6.51 9.41
C GLU A 151 -1.20 5.88 9.21
N ARG A 152 -1.64 5.09 10.20
CA ARG A 152 -2.95 4.45 10.21
C ARG A 152 -4.09 5.46 10.09
N GLU A 153 -4.09 6.51 10.93
CA GLU A 153 -5.16 7.51 10.91
C GLU A 153 -5.20 8.27 9.58
N THR A 154 -4.03 8.57 9.02
CA THR A 154 -3.90 9.22 7.71
C THR A 154 -4.53 8.36 6.61
N ILE A 155 -4.15 7.09 6.54
CA ILE A 155 -4.64 6.16 5.51
C ILE A 155 -6.14 5.91 5.68
N MET A 156 -6.60 5.66 6.90
CA MET A 156 -8.02 5.39 7.15
C MET A 156 -8.91 6.59 6.83
N GLN A 157 -8.49 7.82 7.12
CA GLN A 157 -9.26 9.02 6.74
C GLN A 157 -9.36 9.17 5.21
N LEU A 158 -8.27 8.88 4.48
CA LEU A 158 -8.28 8.92 3.02
C LEU A 158 -9.18 7.83 2.41
N LEU A 159 -9.12 6.61 2.95
CA LEU A 159 -9.95 5.48 2.51
C LEU A 159 -11.44 5.75 2.76
N VAL A 160 -11.81 6.19 3.95
CA VAL A 160 -13.21 6.52 4.29
C VAL A 160 -13.76 7.59 3.36
N ALA A 161 -13.03 8.70 3.19
CA ALA A 161 -13.49 9.77 2.32
C ALA A 161 -13.55 9.36 0.83
N ALA A 162 -12.68 8.45 0.40
CA ALA A 162 -12.74 7.91 -0.95
C ALA A 162 -13.95 6.97 -1.14
N ASP A 163 -14.32 6.16 -0.13
CA ASP A 163 -15.54 5.34 -0.19
C ASP A 163 -16.79 6.22 -0.22
N GLU A 164 -16.88 7.23 0.65
CA GLU A 164 -18.00 8.17 0.70
C GLU A 164 -18.23 8.85 -0.67
N GLN A 165 -17.16 9.37 -1.28
CA GLN A 165 -17.27 9.97 -2.61
C GLN A 165 -17.66 8.94 -3.69
N ALA A 166 -17.21 7.69 -3.56
CA ALA A 166 -17.54 6.63 -4.49
C ALA A 166 -19.01 6.17 -4.34
N VAL A 167 -19.56 6.20 -3.12
CA VAL A 167 -20.99 6.01 -2.85
C VAL A 167 -21.81 7.06 -3.58
N ASP A 168 -21.47 8.34 -3.42
CA ASP A 168 -22.23 9.46 -4.01
C ASP A 168 -22.24 9.44 -5.54
N THR A 169 -21.20 8.89 -6.15
CA THR A 169 -21.02 8.85 -7.62
C THR A 169 -21.37 7.50 -8.24
N GLY A 170 -21.72 6.49 -7.45
CA GLY A 170 -21.94 5.12 -7.93
C GLY A 170 -20.68 4.46 -8.50
N TYR A 171 -19.49 4.88 -8.05
CA TYR A 171 -18.20 4.42 -8.57
C TYR A 171 -17.73 3.13 -7.86
N TRP A 172 -18.38 2.01 -8.16
CA TRP A 172 -18.19 0.75 -7.46
C TRP A 172 -16.79 0.13 -7.60
N SER A 173 -16.11 0.28 -8.73
CA SER A 173 -14.73 -0.22 -8.84
C SER A 173 -13.78 0.54 -7.90
N ARG A 174 -14.07 1.82 -7.59
CA ARG A 174 -13.34 2.56 -6.56
C ARG A 174 -13.69 2.05 -5.16
N ARG A 175 -14.96 1.75 -4.88
CA ARG A 175 -15.38 1.11 -3.61
C ARG A 175 -14.71 -0.25 -3.40
N TYR A 176 -14.63 -1.06 -4.45
CA TYR A 176 -13.89 -2.32 -4.45
C TYR A 176 -12.42 -2.10 -4.06
N LEU A 177 -11.74 -1.17 -4.73
CA LEU A 177 -10.33 -0.89 -4.42
C LEU A 177 -10.16 -0.32 -3.00
N VAL A 178 -11.07 0.51 -2.51
CA VAL A 178 -11.07 0.97 -1.11
C VAL A 178 -11.25 -0.19 -0.13
N ALA A 179 -12.18 -1.12 -0.40
CA ALA A 179 -12.38 -2.31 0.42
C ALA A 179 -11.13 -3.20 0.45
N HIS A 180 -10.49 -3.41 -0.71
CA HIS A 180 -9.24 -4.16 -0.83
C HIS A 180 -8.10 -3.51 -0.04
N LEU A 181 -7.88 -2.21 -0.22
CA LEU A 181 -6.85 -1.46 0.51
C LEU A 181 -7.12 -1.43 2.02
N THR A 182 -8.39 -1.31 2.42
CA THR A 182 -8.82 -1.39 3.82
C THR A 182 -8.48 -2.75 4.41
N PHE A 183 -8.74 -3.83 3.68
CA PHE A 183 -8.35 -5.18 4.06
C PHE A 183 -6.84 -5.30 4.23
N GLN A 184 -6.05 -4.97 3.21
CA GLN A 184 -4.59 -5.12 3.23
C GLN A 184 -3.96 -4.37 4.41
N ASN A 185 -4.29 -3.09 4.57
CA ASN A 185 -3.76 -2.27 5.65
C ASN A 185 -4.14 -2.81 7.03
N ASN A 186 -5.41 -3.20 7.24
CA ASN A 186 -5.83 -3.77 8.53
C ASN A 186 -5.19 -5.14 8.79
N TYR A 187 -4.94 -5.94 7.76
CA TYR A 187 -4.25 -7.21 7.90
C TYR A 187 -2.80 -7.00 8.35
N GLU A 188 -2.07 -6.08 7.70
CA GLU A 188 -0.70 -5.71 8.09
C GLU A 188 -0.62 -5.15 9.52
N TRP A 189 -1.61 -4.36 9.93
CA TRP A 189 -1.71 -3.84 11.30
C TRP A 189 -2.27 -4.82 12.32
N ARG A 190 -2.48 -6.10 11.94
CA ARG A 190 -3.03 -7.17 12.79
C ARG A 190 -4.40 -6.84 13.38
N ARG A 191 -5.20 -6.07 12.64
CA ARG A 191 -6.58 -5.67 12.94
C ARG A 191 -7.54 -6.63 12.23
N TYR A 192 -7.44 -7.90 12.55
CA TYR A 192 -8.00 -8.98 11.73
C TYR A 192 -9.52 -8.95 11.59
N GLY A 193 -10.27 -8.49 12.59
CA GLY A 193 -11.73 -8.30 12.43
C GLY A 193 -12.08 -7.25 11.37
N SER A 194 -11.36 -6.12 11.37
CA SER A 194 -11.52 -5.08 10.32
C SER A 194 -10.98 -5.57 8.97
N ALA A 195 -9.90 -6.36 8.97
CA ALA A 195 -9.38 -6.99 7.76
C ALA A 195 -10.39 -7.95 7.13
N LEU A 196 -11.01 -8.82 7.94
CA LEU A 196 -12.07 -9.73 7.50
C LEU A 196 -13.27 -8.96 6.92
N SER A 197 -13.69 -7.87 7.56
CA SER A 197 -14.76 -7.02 7.02
C SER A 197 -14.41 -6.44 5.64
N GLY A 198 -13.20 -5.90 5.45
CA GLY A 198 -12.76 -5.36 4.15
C GLY A 198 -12.66 -6.45 3.08
N LEU A 199 -12.21 -7.65 3.46
CA LEU A 199 -12.08 -8.81 2.57
C LEU A 199 -13.46 -9.28 2.11
N LEU A 200 -14.40 -9.45 3.05
CA LEU A 200 -15.78 -9.82 2.74
C LEU A 200 -16.50 -8.75 1.93
N GLN A 201 -16.21 -7.46 2.14
CA GLN A 201 -16.73 -6.38 1.29
C GLN A 201 -16.19 -6.46 -0.13
N SER A 202 -14.90 -6.78 -0.30
CA SER A 202 -14.30 -6.96 -1.63
C SER A 202 -14.98 -8.11 -2.38
N ILE A 203 -15.16 -9.26 -1.72
CA ILE A 203 -15.87 -10.43 -2.25
C ILE A 203 -17.33 -10.07 -2.60
N ALA A 204 -18.04 -9.33 -1.73
CA ALA A 204 -19.41 -8.93 -2.01
C ALA A 204 -19.52 -8.11 -3.30
N ILE A 205 -18.59 -7.17 -3.52
CA ILE A 205 -18.60 -6.29 -4.69
C ILE A 205 -18.22 -7.06 -5.97
N GLU A 206 -17.25 -7.98 -5.89
CA GLU A 206 -16.88 -8.87 -7.01
C GLU A 206 -18.04 -9.75 -7.45
N LEU A 207 -18.64 -10.49 -6.51
CA LEU A 207 -19.76 -11.38 -6.80
C LEU A 207 -21.04 -10.61 -7.16
N ALA A 208 -21.13 -9.33 -6.82
CA ALA A 208 -22.21 -8.48 -7.30
C ALA A 208 -22.05 -8.09 -8.78
N GLY A 209 -20.88 -8.33 -9.39
CA GLY A 209 -20.55 -7.87 -10.74
C GLY A 209 -20.07 -6.42 -10.80
N LEU A 210 -19.68 -5.84 -9.65
CA LEU A 210 -19.47 -4.41 -9.50
C LEU A 210 -18.00 -4.01 -9.33
N SER A 211 -17.06 -4.97 -9.26
CA SER A 211 -15.62 -4.71 -9.10
C SER A 211 -15.01 -3.90 -10.25
N MET A 212 -15.61 -3.93 -11.43
CA MET A 212 -15.20 -3.14 -12.61
C MET A 212 -16.17 -2.01 -12.95
N ALA A 213 -17.21 -1.80 -12.13
CA ALA A 213 -18.28 -0.85 -12.43
C ALA A 213 -17.86 0.60 -12.15
N GLN A 214 -17.59 1.32 -13.23
CA GLN A 214 -17.40 2.78 -13.27
C GLN A 214 -18.76 3.51 -13.26
N PRO A 215 -18.80 4.84 -13.03
CA PRO A 215 -20.03 5.60 -13.21
C PRO A 215 -20.61 5.37 -14.62
N ASN A 216 -21.92 5.16 -14.70
CA ASN A 216 -22.66 4.80 -15.92
C ASN A 216 -22.37 3.40 -16.49
N PHE A 217 -21.65 2.53 -15.77
CA PHE A 217 -21.48 1.14 -16.17
C PHE A 217 -22.82 0.40 -16.21
N ASN A 218 -23.10 -0.25 -17.34
CA ASN A 218 -24.31 -1.05 -17.53
C ASN A 218 -23.94 -2.54 -17.64
N LEU A 219 -24.05 -3.25 -16.52
CA LEU A 219 -23.73 -4.67 -16.45
C LEU A 219 -24.70 -5.52 -17.29
N GLU A 220 -25.98 -5.15 -17.37
CA GLU A 220 -26.94 -5.88 -18.21
C GLU A 220 -26.54 -5.82 -19.68
N GLN A 221 -26.05 -4.67 -20.16
CA GLN A 221 -25.55 -4.55 -21.53
C GLN A 221 -24.35 -5.48 -21.76
N LEU A 222 -23.42 -5.56 -20.82
CA LEU A 222 -22.27 -6.46 -20.91
C LEU A 222 -22.71 -7.93 -20.96
N LEU A 223 -23.62 -8.32 -20.07
CA LEU A 223 -24.20 -9.66 -20.00
C LEU A 223 -24.94 -10.06 -21.28
N ARG A 224 -25.52 -9.10 -22.03
CA ARG A 224 -26.19 -9.39 -23.32
C ARG A 224 -25.21 -9.68 -24.45
N GLN A 225 -24.00 -9.16 -24.37
CA GLN A 225 -23.05 -9.19 -25.48
C GLN A 225 -22.07 -10.37 -25.37
N HIS A 226 -21.88 -10.89 -24.16
CA HIS A 226 -20.84 -11.87 -23.86
C HIS A 226 -21.27 -12.83 -22.76
N ASP A 227 -20.84 -14.09 -22.88
CA ASP A 227 -20.83 -15.04 -21.76
C ASP A 227 -19.70 -14.63 -20.79
N VAL A 228 -20.04 -13.88 -19.75
CA VAL A 228 -19.07 -13.33 -18.78
C VAL A 228 -18.92 -14.18 -17.53
N LEU A 229 -19.68 -15.27 -17.39
CA LEU A 229 -19.68 -16.15 -16.23
C LEU A 229 -19.02 -17.52 -16.49
N ASP A 230 -18.12 -17.65 -17.46
CA ASP A 230 -17.23 -18.82 -17.47
C ASP A 230 -16.31 -18.74 -16.24
N TYR A 231 -16.47 -19.66 -15.28
CA TYR A 231 -15.70 -19.68 -14.03
C TYR A 231 -14.17 -19.60 -14.23
N ARG A 232 -13.65 -20.16 -15.32
CA ARG A 232 -12.20 -20.15 -15.60
C ARG A 232 -11.73 -18.77 -16.06
N LEU A 233 -12.59 -18.02 -16.75
CA LEU A 233 -12.23 -16.78 -17.45
C LEU A 233 -12.80 -15.52 -16.79
N THR A 234 -13.83 -15.65 -15.96
CA THR A 234 -14.53 -14.52 -15.37
C THR A 234 -13.69 -13.79 -14.32
N TYR A 235 -13.86 -12.47 -14.27
CA TYR A 235 -13.34 -11.61 -13.20
C TYR A 235 -14.30 -11.53 -12.00
N TYR A 236 -15.53 -12.04 -12.11
CA TYR A 236 -16.54 -11.98 -11.06
C TYR A 236 -16.50 -13.22 -10.17
N LYS A 237 -15.32 -13.55 -9.64
CA LYS A 237 -15.09 -14.69 -8.74
C LYS A 237 -14.20 -14.30 -7.58
N ILE A 238 -14.21 -15.12 -6.53
CA ILE A 238 -13.31 -14.94 -5.38
C ILE A 238 -11.89 -15.27 -5.83
N GLU A 239 -10.96 -14.33 -5.65
CA GLU A 239 -9.56 -14.56 -5.96
C GLU A 239 -8.94 -15.63 -5.04
N ASP A 240 -8.06 -16.47 -5.58
CA ASP A 240 -7.37 -17.53 -4.81
C ASP A 240 -6.65 -16.99 -3.57
N TYR A 241 -6.09 -15.77 -3.68
CA TYR A 241 -5.46 -15.08 -2.56
C TYR A 241 -6.44 -14.84 -1.41
N TYR A 242 -7.67 -14.41 -1.70
CA TYR A 242 -8.71 -14.21 -0.67
C TYR A 242 -9.11 -15.52 -0.02
N VAL A 243 -9.19 -16.61 -0.77
CA VAL A 243 -9.47 -17.95 -0.22
C VAL A 243 -8.38 -18.37 0.77
N VAL A 244 -7.10 -18.16 0.42
CA VAL A 244 -5.97 -18.46 1.30
C VAL A 244 -6.05 -17.65 2.59
N VAL A 245 -6.29 -16.34 2.48
CA VAL A 245 -6.37 -15.46 3.65
C VAL A 245 -7.59 -15.76 4.51
N LEU A 246 -8.75 -16.05 3.92
CA LEU A 246 -9.93 -16.49 4.67
C LEU A 246 -9.62 -17.74 5.49
N LYS A 247 -8.98 -18.76 4.90
CA LYS A 247 -8.57 -19.98 5.62
C LYS A 247 -7.63 -19.69 6.78
N GLN A 248 -6.69 -18.76 6.59
CA GLN A 248 -5.78 -18.32 7.66
C GLN A 248 -6.54 -17.64 8.79
N LEU A 249 -7.41 -16.69 8.49
CA LEU A 249 -8.24 -16.00 9.49
C LEU A 249 -9.18 -16.98 10.21
N MET A 250 -9.77 -17.93 9.48
CA MET A 250 -10.59 -18.98 10.07
C MET A 250 -9.80 -19.84 11.07
N THR A 251 -8.56 -20.20 10.74
CA THR A 251 -7.69 -20.98 11.61
C THR A 251 -7.25 -20.17 12.84
N GLU A 252 -6.81 -18.93 12.64
CA GLU A 252 -6.28 -18.05 13.70
C GLU A 252 -7.36 -17.69 14.72
N PHE A 253 -8.60 -17.49 14.28
CA PHE A 253 -9.73 -17.08 15.12
C PHE A 253 -10.72 -18.21 15.44
N ASN A 254 -10.40 -19.45 15.04
CA ASN A 254 -11.26 -20.62 15.19
C ASN A 254 -12.69 -20.37 14.64
N LEU A 255 -12.77 -19.73 13.47
CA LEU A 255 -14.04 -19.44 12.78
C LEU A 255 -14.42 -20.60 11.88
N THR A 256 -15.71 -20.89 11.86
CA THR A 256 -16.31 -21.89 10.98
C THR A 256 -16.89 -21.24 9.73
N LEU A 257 -17.24 -22.04 8.71
CA LEU A 257 -17.94 -21.54 7.53
C LEU A 257 -19.26 -20.80 7.90
N PRO A 258 -20.11 -21.32 8.80
CA PRO A 258 -21.26 -20.58 9.32
C PRO A 258 -20.93 -19.18 9.87
N ASP A 259 -19.81 -19.02 10.58
CA ASP A 259 -19.39 -17.71 11.10
C ASP A 259 -19.05 -16.75 9.97
N ILE A 260 -18.33 -17.22 8.95
CA ILE A 260 -18.00 -16.42 7.76
C ILE A 260 -19.28 -16.01 7.02
N LEU A 261 -20.20 -16.94 6.77
CA LEU A 261 -21.46 -16.66 6.08
C LEU A 261 -22.36 -15.71 6.88
N ALA A 262 -22.38 -15.80 8.21
CA ALA A 262 -23.11 -14.87 9.07
C ALA A 262 -22.57 -13.44 8.96
N ASN A 263 -21.23 -13.27 9.05
CA ASN A 263 -20.58 -11.98 8.88
C ASN A 263 -20.82 -11.40 7.48
N PHE A 264 -20.73 -12.25 6.46
CA PHE A 264 -20.94 -11.87 5.06
C PHE A 264 -22.38 -11.43 4.82
N SER A 265 -23.37 -12.15 5.34
CA SER A 265 -24.79 -11.77 5.28
C SER A 265 -25.07 -10.42 5.95
N GLN A 266 -24.48 -10.19 7.14
CA GLN A 266 -24.61 -8.90 7.83
C GLN A 266 -24.01 -7.76 7.01
N LEU A 267 -22.84 -7.99 6.41
CA LEU A 267 -22.16 -7.00 5.57
C LEU A 267 -22.97 -6.65 4.32
N ARG A 268 -23.52 -7.65 3.61
CA ARG A 268 -24.34 -7.42 2.40
C ARG A 268 -25.55 -6.52 2.70
N LYS A 269 -26.19 -6.70 3.86
CA LYS A 269 -27.32 -5.85 4.31
C LYS A 269 -26.92 -4.38 4.48
N GLN A 270 -25.67 -4.11 4.87
CA GLN A 270 -25.16 -2.75 5.05
C GLN A 270 -24.71 -2.11 3.74
N LEU A 271 -24.15 -2.90 2.82
CA LEU A 271 -23.51 -2.41 1.59
C LEU A 271 -24.49 -1.81 0.57
N ARG A 272 -25.77 -2.19 0.60
CA ARG A 272 -26.85 -1.74 -0.32
C ARG A 272 -26.42 -1.80 -1.79
N LEU A 273 -26.22 -3.03 -2.28
CA LEU A 273 -25.83 -3.29 -3.67
C LEU A 273 -26.98 -2.90 -4.63
N PRO A 274 -26.74 -2.06 -5.65
CA PRO A 274 -27.79 -1.64 -6.60
C PRO A 274 -28.14 -2.75 -7.59
N PHE A 275 -27.25 -3.72 -7.73
CA PHE A 275 -27.36 -4.87 -8.61
C PHE A 275 -26.59 -6.03 -8.00
N GLN A 276 -27.01 -7.26 -8.27
CA GLN A 276 -26.30 -8.47 -7.86
C GLN A 276 -26.29 -9.47 -9.02
N LEU A 277 -25.09 -9.85 -9.46
CA LEU A 277 -24.88 -10.86 -10.50
C LEU A 277 -25.25 -12.27 -10.02
N PHE A 278 -24.90 -12.57 -8.76
CA PHE A 278 -25.33 -13.77 -8.04
C PHE A 278 -26.32 -13.40 -6.94
N SER A 279 -27.34 -14.24 -6.73
CA SER A 279 -28.22 -14.14 -5.57
C SER A 279 -27.46 -14.35 -4.25
N ASP A 280 -28.04 -13.93 -3.14
CA ASP A 280 -27.45 -14.13 -1.80
C ASP A 280 -27.11 -15.60 -1.52
N GLN A 281 -27.98 -16.53 -1.95
CA GLN A 281 -27.75 -17.97 -1.80
C GLN A 281 -26.58 -18.45 -2.66
N GLU A 282 -26.51 -18.00 -3.92
CA GLU A 282 -25.41 -18.35 -4.82
C GLU A 282 -24.08 -17.79 -4.29
N MET A 283 -24.05 -16.56 -3.77
CA MET A 283 -22.85 -15.97 -3.15
C MET A 283 -22.36 -16.80 -1.95
N ASP A 284 -23.26 -17.25 -1.09
CA ASP A 284 -22.91 -18.10 0.07
C ASP A 284 -22.36 -19.47 -0.38
N GLN A 285 -22.95 -20.06 -1.42
CA GLN A 285 -22.47 -21.30 -2.04
C GLN A 285 -21.08 -21.12 -2.67
N ILE A 286 -20.85 -20.01 -3.39
CA ILE A 286 -19.55 -19.69 -3.99
C ILE A 286 -18.47 -19.62 -2.90
N ILE A 287 -18.72 -18.96 -1.77
CA ILE A 287 -17.77 -18.94 -0.64
C ILE A 287 -17.50 -20.36 -0.14
N GLY A 288 -18.55 -21.15 0.11
CA GLY A 288 -18.43 -22.51 0.59
C GLY A 288 -17.59 -23.40 -0.33
N TYR A 289 -17.89 -23.42 -1.62
CA TYR A 289 -17.17 -24.21 -2.61
C TYR A 289 -15.73 -23.71 -2.82
N SER A 290 -15.50 -22.39 -2.79
CA SER A 290 -14.14 -21.82 -2.90
C SER A 290 -13.27 -22.24 -1.72
N LEU A 291 -13.81 -22.22 -0.49
CA LEU A 291 -13.11 -22.69 0.70
C LEU A 291 -12.87 -24.21 0.68
N ALA A 292 -13.82 -24.99 0.16
CA ALA A 292 -13.66 -26.43 -0.02
C ALA A 292 -12.69 -26.82 -1.16
N GLY A 293 -12.41 -25.90 -2.09
CA GLY A 293 -11.66 -26.19 -3.31
C GLY A 293 -12.46 -27.01 -4.34
N ASP A 294 -13.80 -26.90 -4.30
CA ASP A 294 -14.69 -27.66 -5.18
C ASP A 294 -14.94 -26.92 -6.51
N GLU A 295 -13.97 -27.03 -7.42
CA GLU A 295 -14.03 -26.38 -8.73
C GLU A 295 -15.19 -26.89 -9.61
N LEU A 296 -15.62 -28.13 -9.44
CA LEU A 296 -16.70 -28.70 -10.23
C LEU A 296 -18.03 -28.05 -9.86
N GLN A 297 -18.30 -27.89 -8.57
CA GLN A 297 -19.49 -27.18 -8.10
C GLN A 297 -19.46 -25.69 -8.49
N LEU A 298 -18.29 -25.05 -8.43
CA LEU A 298 -18.14 -23.66 -8.91
C LEU A 298 -18.45 -23.53 -10.41
N GLN A 299 -17.87 -24.39 -11.27
CA GLN A 299 -18.14 -24.37 -12.71
C GLN A 299 -19.64 -24.57 -12.99
N HIS A 300 -20.28 -25.52 -12.30
CA HIS A 300 -21.70 -25.78 -12.44
C HIS A 300 -22.56 -24.58 -12.00
N LEU A 301 -22.29 -24.01 -10.83
CA LEU A 301 -23.03 -22.85 -10.30
C LEU A 301 -22.92 -21.63 -11.23
N TYR A 302 -21.72 -21.31 -11.70
CA TYR A 302 -21.51 -20.20 -12.63
C TYR A 302 -22.21 -20.43 -13.98
N GLY A 303 -22.18 -21.66 -14.50
CA GLY A 303 -22.92 -22.01 -15.71
C GLY A 303 -24.44 -21.88 -15.54
N GLN A 304 -24.98 -22.27 -14.38
CA GLN A 304 -26.40 -22.07 -14.06
C GLN A 304 -26.77 -20.60 -13.96
N ALA A 305 -25.94 -19.79 -13.31
CA ALA A 305 -26.14 -18.35 -13.21
C ALA A 305 -26.17 -17.69 -14.60
N GLN A 306 -25.26 -18.07 -15.52
CA GLN A 306 -25.28 -17.59 -16.91
C GLN A 306 -26.60 -17.94 -17.61
N GLN A 307 -27.04 -19.20 -17.50
CA GLN A 307 -28.31 -19.63 -18.11
C GLN A 307 -29.52 -18.86 -17.55
N ASN A 308 -29.53 -18.56 -16.25
CA ASN A 308 -30.57 -17.78 -15.62
C ASN A 308 -30.60 -16.34 -16.16
N TRP A 309 -29.43 -15.73 -16.38
CA TRP A 309 -29.33 -14.41 -17.00
C TRP A 309 -29.76 -14.41 -18.46
N ASN A 310 -29.34 -15.39 -19.26
CA ASN A 310 -29.75 -15.52 -20.66
C ASN A 310 -31.29 -15.61 -20.76
N LYS A 311 -31.91 -16.45 -19.93
CA LYS A 311 -33.39 -16.54 -19.84
C LYS A 311 -34.04 -15.22 -19.43
N LYS A 312 -33.51 -14.54 -18.41
CA LYS A 312 -34.05 -13.26 -17.93
C LYS A 312 -33.96 -12.16 -18.99
N MET A 313 -32.99 -12.25 -19.90
CA MET A 313 -32.76 -11.27 -20.96
C MET A 313 -33.34 -11.66 -22.32
N GLY A 314 -34.04 -12.80 -22.41
CA GLY A 314 -34.70 -13.26 -23.63
C GLY A 314 -33.72 -13.74 -24.72
N GLN A 315 -32.58 -14.30 -24.31
CA GLN A 315 -31.54 -14.85 -25.19
C GLN A 315 -31.60 -16.37 -25.30
#